data_AF-A0A1I7W187-F1
#
_entry.id   AF-A0A1I7W187-F1
#
_cell.length_a   1.000
_cell.length_b   1.000
_cell.length_c   1.000
_cell.angle_alpha   90.00
_cell.angle_beta   90.00
_cell.angle_gamma   90.00
#
_symmetry.space_group_name_H-M   'P 1'
#
loop_
_entity.id
_entity.type
_entity.pdbx_description
1 polymer ?
#
loop_
_entity_poly.entity_id
_entity_poly.type
_entity_poly.pdbx_seq_one_letter_code
_entity_poly.pdbx_strand_id
1 'polypeptide(L)'
;MNGRMMFLGISCWAVSVVWLLPNGGQCGQHAGRLIEDLLADYNKLVRPVENDTDTLIVRLKLKLSQLLDVHEKNQIMTTNVWLQHLD
;
A
#
# COMPACT_ATOMS: atom_id res chain seq x y z
N MET A 1 12.56 -36.94 46.55
CA MET A 1 12.03 -35.54 46.55
C MET A 1 12.41 -34.74 45.29
N ASN A 2 12.76 -35.38 44.17
CA ASN A 2 13.36 -34.69 43.01
C ASN A 2 12.41 -34.48 41.80
N GLY A 3 11.18 -35.02 41.85
CA GLY A 3 10.22 -34.90 40.74
C GLY A 3 9.47 -33.56 40.69
N ARG A 4 9.06 -33.02 41.85
CA ARG A 4 8.23 -31.79 41.94
C ARG A 4 8.99 -30.51 41.60
N MET A 5 10.30 -30.47 41.83
CA MET A 5 11.18 -29.34 41.48
C MET A 5 11.33 -29.20 39.96
N MET A 6 11.31 -30.32 39.22
CA MET A 6 11.48 -30.35 37.77
C MET A 6 10.25 -29.78 37.04
N PHE A 7 9.04 -30.08 37.51
CA PHE A 7 7.79 -29.56 36.94
C PHE A 7 7.61 -28.04 37.10
N LEU A 8 8.07 -27.48 38.23
CA LEU A 8 8.04 -26.03 38.49
C LEU A 8 9.00 -25.25 37.58
N GLY A 9 10.16 -25.83 37.27
CA GLY A 9 11.11 -25.24 36.32
C GLY A 9 10.56 -25.23 34.90
N ILE A 10 9.94 -26.33 34.48
CA ILE A 10 9.36 -26.49 33.13
C ILE A 10 8.15 -25.57 32.95
N SER A 11 7.28 -25.42 33.95
CA SER A 11 6.14 -24.52 33.87
C SER A 11 6.58 -23.05 33.78
N CYS A 12 7.59 -22.65 34.55
CA CYS A 12 8.17 -21.31 34.49
C CYS A 12 8.79 -21.02 33.11
N TRP A 13 9.54 -21.98 32.56
CA TRP A 13 10.08 -21.90 31.20
C TRP A 13 8.98 -21.77 30.14
N ALA A 14 7.93 -22.60 30.23
CA ALA A 14 6.82 -22.56 29.28
C ALA A 14 6.09 -21.20 29.30
N VAL A 15 5.84 -20.63 30.48
CA VAL A 15 5.24 -19.30 30.62
C VAL A 15 6.15 -18.23 30.03
N SER A 16 7.46 -18.27 30.32
CA SER A 16 8.41 -17.30 29.76
C SER A 16 8.49 -17.39 28.23
N VAL A 17 8.39 -18.58 27.65
CA VAL A 17 8.38 -18.79 26.19
C VAL A 17 7.09 -18.25 25.55
N VAL A 18 5.93 -18.41 26.19
CA VAL A 18 4.65 -17.88 25.70
C VAL A 18 4.62 -16.34 25.72
N TRP A 19 5.21 -15.71 26.73
CA TRP A 19 5.36 -14.24 26.79
C TRP A 19 6.39 -13.68 25.80
N LEU A 20 7.28 -14.53 25.27
CA LEU A 20 8.26 -14.17 24.24
C LEU A 20 7.73 -14.38 22.82
N LEU A 21 6.54 -14.95 22.64
CA LEU A 21 5.91 -15.03 21.32
C LEU A 21 5.45 -13.61 20.91
N PRO A 22 5.91 -13.10 19.75
CA PRO A 22 5.48 -11.80 19.28
C PRO A 22 3.97 -11.83 19.02
N ASN A 23 3.22 -11.01 19.75
CA ASN A 23 1.82 -10.73 19.44
C ASN A 23 1.78 -10.13 18.03
N GLY A 24 1.18 -10.86 17.09
CA GLY A 24 1.14 -10.49 15.67
C GLY A 24 0.69 -9.04 15.48
N GLY A 25 1.46 -8.29 14.68
CA GLY A 25 1.26 -6.85 14.49
C GLY A 25 -0.13 -6.53 13.96
N GLN A 26 -0.84 -5.64 14.66
CA GLN A 26 -2.20 -5.20 14.27
C GLN A 26 -2.23 -4.22 13.09
N CYS A 27 -1.07 -3.84 12.54
CA CYS A 27 -0.96 -2.85 11.48
C CYS A 27 -1.77 -3.20 10.22
N GLY A 28 -1.85 -4.48 9.85
CA GLY A 28 -2.64 -4.92 8.69
C GLY A 28 -4.15 -4.79 8.88
N GLN A 29 -4.67 -5.01 10.09
CA GLN A 29 -6.12 -4.99 10.34
C GLN A 29 -6.69 -3.57 10.32
N HIS A 30 -5.93 -2.59 10.82
CA HIS A 30 -6.36 -1.19 10.77
C HIS A 30 -6.34 -0.62 9.35
N ALA A 31 -5.35 -1.01 8.53
CA ALA A 31 -5.29 -0.60 7.13
C ALA A 31 -6.47 -1.18 6.31
N GLY A 32 -6.82 -2.44 6.55
CA GLY A 32 -7.99 -3.06 5.91
C GLY A 32 -9.30 -2.32 6.21
N ARG A 33 -9.55 -2.02 7.49
CA ARG A 33 -10.75 -1.26 7.91
C ARG A 33 -10.81 0.13 7.30
N LEU A 34 -9.69 0.85 7.28
CA LEU A 34 -9.63 2.18 6.66
C LEU A 34 -9.93 2.16 5.16
N ILE A 35 -9.44 1.13 4.45
CA ILE A 35 -9.72 0.97 3.02
C ILE A 35 -11.20 0.65 2.79
N GLU A 36 -11.78 -0.23 3.59
CA GLU A 36 -13.21 -0.57 3.53
C GLU A 36 -14.08 0.68 3.79
N ASP A 37 -13.77 1.46 4.83
CA ASP A 37 -14.51 2.67 5.18
C ASP A 37 -14.39 3.77 4.10
N LEU A 38 -13.18 3.99 3.55
CA LEU A 38 -12.96 5.01 2.51
C LEU A 38 -13.58 4.64 1.15
N LEU A 39 -13.65 3.35 0.83
CA LEU A 39 -14.16 2.89 -0.48
C LEU A 39 -15.65 2.53 -0.46
N ALA A 40 -16.27 2.35 0.72
CA ALA A 40 -17.67 1.98 0.84
C ALA A 40 -18.63 3.00 0.18
N ASP A 41 -18.32 4.30 0.26
CA ASP A 41 -19.15 5.38 -0.29
C ASP A 41 -18.47 6.12 -1.46
N TYR A 42 -17.36 5.60 -1.99
CA TYR A 42 -16.60 6.27 -3.05
C TYR A 42 -17.13 5.92 -4.45
N ASN A 43 -17.82 6.87 -5.09
CA ASN A 43 -18.28 6.72 -6.47
C ASN A 43 -17.22 7.14 -7.49
N LYS A 44 -16.58 6.16 -8.14
CA LYS A 44 -15.52 6.37 -9.15
C LYS A 44 -15.99 7.08 -10.43
N LEU A 45 -17.30 7.12 -10.68
CA LEU A 45 -17.88 7.72 -11.89
C LEU A 45 -18.17 9.21 -11.71
N VAL A 46 -18.13 9.70 -10.46
CA VAL A 46 -18.39 11.09 -10.14
C VAL A 46 -17.07 11.81 -9.95
N ARG A 47 -16.98 13.02 -10.51
CA ARG A 47 -15.82 13.90 -10.36
C ARG A 47 -15.68 14.26 -8.87
N PRO A 48 -14.51 14.04 -8.23
CA PRO A 48 -14.33 14.30 -6.80
C PRO A 48 -14.19 15.81 -6.57
N VAL A 49 -15.31 16.49 -6.33
CA VAL A 49 -15.33 17.91 -5.95
C VAL A 49 -16.39 18.12 -4.88
N GLU A 50 -16.07 18.94 -3.88
CA GLU A 50 -17.03 19.34 -2.84
C GLU A 50 -18.14 20.24 -3.43
N ASN A 51 -17.82 21.02 -4.46
CA ASN A 51 -18.72 21.94 -5.13
C ASN A 51 -18.61 21.81 -6.65
N ASP A 52 -19.72 21.61 -7.35
CA ASP A 52 -19.75 21.46 -8.83
C ASP A 52 -19.19 22.68 -9.60
N THR A 53 -19.12 23.84 -8.95
CA THR A 53 -18.67 25.11 -9.53
C THR A 53 -17.16 25.27 -9.56
N ASP A 54 -16.41 24.47 -8.79
CA ASP A 54 -14.96 24.56 -8.73
C ASP A 54 -14.31 23.78 -9.88
N THR A 55 -13.09 24.12 -10.27
CA THR A 55 -12.31 23.49 -11.37
C THR A 55 -11.16 22.65 -10.84
N LEU A 56 -10.98 21.42 -11.33
CA LEU A 56 -9.87 20.54 -10.95
C LEU A 56 -8.66 20.86 -11.83
N ILE A 57 -7.53 21.22 -11.21
CA ILE A 57 -6.27 21.48 -11.93
C ILE A 57 -5.47 20.18 -11.98
N VAL A 58 -5.46 19.51 -13.13
CA VAL A 58 -4.67 18.29 -13.33
C VAL A 58 -3.26 18.68 -13.79
N ARG A 59 -2.26 18.46 -12.92
CA ARG A 59 -0.86 18.69 -13.28
C ARG A 59 -0.26 17.40 -13.83
N LEU A 60 0.13 17.43 -15.10
CA LEU A 60 0.75 16.30 -15.77
C LEU A 60 2.23 16.57 -15.98
N LYS A 61 3.06 15.59 -15.62
CA LYS A 61 4.49 15.59 -15.94
C LYS A 61 4.82 14.34 -16.73
N LEU A 62 5.59 14.53 -17.80
CA LEU A 62 6.10 13.46 -18.62
C LEU A 62 7.59 13.30 -18.34
N LYS A 63 8.01 12.06 -18.07
CA LYS A 63 9.41 11.70 -17.99
C LYS A 63 9.72 10.73 -19.13
N LEU A 64 10.47 11.21 -20.12
CA LEU A 64 10.96 10.34 -21.20
C LEU A 64 12.03 9.40 -20.63
N SER A 65 11.86 8.11 -20.86
CA SER A 65 12.81 7.08 -20.46
C SER A 65 13.89 6.93 -21.52
N GLN A 66 13.50 6.57 -22.75
CA GLN A 66 14.40 6.31 -23.88
C GLN A 66 13.69 6.53 -25.23
N LEU A 67 14.44 6.86 -26.29
CA LEU A 67 13.98 6.86 -27.67
C LEU A 67 14.14 5.46 -28.26
N LEU A 68 13.05 4.83 -28.70
CA LEU A 68 13.07 3.44 -29.16
C LEU A 68 13.42 3.34 -30.65
N ASP A 69 12.71 4.07 -31.50
CA ASP A 69 13.00 4.13 -32.94
C ASP A 69 12.32 5.34 -33.60
N VAL A 70 12.89 5.82 -34.71
CA VAL A 70 12.34 6.90 -35.54
C VAL A 70 12.22 6.41 -36.98
N HIS A 71 10.99 6.23 -37.45
CA HIS A 71 10.72 5.87 -38.84
C HIS A 71 10.49 7.13 -39.67
N GLU A 72 11.55 7.67 -40.25
CA GLU A 72 11.52 8.93 -41.03
C GLU A 72 10.61 8.86 -42.27
N LYS A 73 10.55 7.70 -42.92
CA LYS A 73 9.70 7.46 -44.11
C LYS A 73 8.21 7.51 -43.77
N ASN A 74 7.85 7.12 -42.54
CA ASN A 74 6.45 7.07 -42.08
C ASN A 74 6.13 8.19 -41.07
N GLN A 75 7.10 9.02 -40.70
CA GLN A 75 7.02 10.05 -39.65
C GLN A 75 6.48 9.54 -38.30
N ILE A 76 6.87 8.32 -37.91
CA ILE A 76 6.47 7.74 -36.62
C ILE A 76 7.68 7.69 -35.70
N MET A 77 7.54 8.28 -34.52
CA MET A 77 8.54 8.27 -33.45
C MET A 77 8.01 7.44 -32.29
N THR A 78 8.68 6.34 -31.97
CA THR A 78 8.32 5.47 -30.85
C THR A 78 9.23 5.80 -29.67
N THR A 79 8.65 6.33 -28.57
CA THR A 79 9.39 6.66 -27.34
C THR A 79 8.77 5.96 -26.14
N ASN A 80 9.60 5.57 -25.17
CA ASN A 80 9.12 5.10 -23.88
C ASN A 80 9.00 6.30 -22.93
N VAL A 81 7.80 6.59 -22.47
CA VAL A 81 7.49 7.74 -21.60
C VAL A 81 6.72 7.27 -20.37
N TRP A 82 7.08 7.81 -19.21
CA TRP A 82 6.33 7.67 -17.97
C TRP A 82 5.42 8.89 -17.78
N LEU A 83 4.12 8.64 -17.63
CA LEU A 83 3.13 9.63 -17.22
C LEU A 83 3.13 9.71 -15.69
N GLN A 84 3.35 10.90 -15.14
CA GLN A 84 3.22 11.17 -13.72
C GLN A 84 2.07 12.16 -13.52
N HIS A 85 1.08 11.75 -12.74
CA HIS A 85 0.10 12.65 -12.16
C HIS A 85 0.77 13.35 -10.98
N LEU A 86 0.79 14.68 -10.97
CA LEU A 86 1.16 15.46 -9.80
C LEU A 86 -0.13 15.95 -9.14
N ASP A 87 -0.31 15.55 -7.88
CA ASP A 87 -1.32 16.10 -6.97
C ASP A 87 -0.97 17.54 -6.56
#